data_AF-A0A971KCN8-F1
#
_entry.id   AF-A0A971KCN8-F1
#
_cell.length_a   1.000
_cell.length_b   1.000
_cell.length_c   1.000
_cell.angle_alpha   90.00
_cell.angle_beta   90.00
_cell.angle_gamma   90.00
#
_symmetry.space_group_name_H-M   'P 1'
#
loop_
_entity.id
_entity.type
_entity.pdbx_description
1 polymer ?
#
loop_
_entity_poly.entity_id
_entity_poly.type
_entity_poly.pdbx_seq_one_letter_code
_entity_poly.pdbx_strand_id
1 'polypeptide(L)'
;MSGMPAAKMNDQIVAMDTHIVMVPSPGGPVPTPTPGHPFNGVINGNLSNNVMISGMPAATVDSTAQNMPPHIPIGGPSFQIPPSNQARIVQGSLTVMVNGRGVARNGDPALTCDDLVLAPQGQVVAAGTVLVG
;
A
#
# COMPACT_ATOMS: atom_id res chain seq x y z
N MET A 1 -14.80 -20.63 7.90
CA MET A 1 -14.21 -19.29 8.09
C MET A 1 -15.06 -18.31 7.29
N SER A 2 -15.44 -17.17 7.88
CA SER A 2 -16.14 -16.11 7.14
C SER A 2 -15.19 -15.56 6.08
N GLY A 3 -15.67 -15.38 4.84
CA GLY A 3 -14.88 -14.70 3.82
C GLY A 3 -14.70 -13.21 4.14
N MET A 4 -13.65 -12.61 3.61
CA MET A 4 -13.38 -11.17 3.65
C MET A 4 -13.72 -10.54 2.30
N PRO A 5 -14.15 -9.27 2.25
CA PRO A 5 -14.34 -8.57 0.98
C PRO A 5 -13.11 -8.68 0.09
N ALA A 6 -13.31 -9.12 -1.14
CA ALA A 6 -12.23 -9.24 -2.12
C ALA A 6 -11.88 -7.86 -2.69
N ALA A 7 -10.58 -7.59 -2.78
CA ALA A 7 -10.05 -6.32 -3.23
C ALA A 7 -10.09 -6.20 -4.75
N LYS A 8 -10.31 -4.98 -5.24
CA LYS A 8 -10.38 -4.63 -6.66
C LYS A 8 -9.75 -3.27 -6.92
N MET A 9 -9.68 -2.89 -8.19
CA MET A 9 -9.31 -1.53 -8.59
C MET A 9 -10.11 -0.50 -7.79
N ASN A 10 -9.45 0.61 -7.41
CA ASN A 10 -9.99 1.71 -6.62
C ASN A 10 -10.26 1.41 -5.13
N ASP A 11 -10.07 0.18 -4.65
CA ASP A 11 -9.88 -0.04 -3.21
C ASP A 11 -8.55 0.58 -2.74
N GLN A 12 -8.32 0.63 -1.44
CA GLN A 12 -7.18 1.36 -0.86
C GLN A 12 -6.16 0.44 -0.20
N ILE A 13 -4.92 0.92 -0.11
CA ILE A 13 -3.92 0.47 0.85
C ILE A 13 -3.64 1.63 1.79
N VAL A 14 -3.79 1.40 3.09
CA VAL A 14 -3.54 2.40 4.12
C VAL A 14 -2.37 2.01 5.01
N ALA A 15 -1.55 2.99 5.40
CA ALA A 15 -0.45 2.81 6.35
C ALA A 15 -0.08 4.14 7.03
N MET A 16 0.79 4.06 8.03
CA MET A 16 1.53 5.21 8.56
C MET A 16 3.02 4.96 8.35
N ASP A 17 3.58 5.60 7.32
CA ASP A 17 4.98 5.42 6.97
C ASP A 17 5.89 6.29 7.85
N THR A 18 7.13 5.84 8.01
CA THR A 18 8.26 6.63 8.49
C THR A 18 9.22 6.89 7.34
N HIS A 19 9.61 8.16 7.14
CA HIS A 19 10.61 8.57 6.16
C HIS A 19 11.74 9.32 6.83
N ILE A 20 12.94 9.26 6.26
CA ILE A 20 14.07 10.04 6.74
C ILE A 20 14.04 11.42 6.08
N VAL A 21 13.86 12.46 6.89
CA VAL A 21 13.81 13.86 6.46
C VAL A 21 15.12 14.56 6.85
N MET A 22 15.62 15.43 5.96
CA MET A 22 16.80 16.25 6.20
C MET A 22 16.39 17.50 6.99
N VAL A 23 16.47 17.46 8.32
CA VAL A 23 16.03 18.56 9.19
C VAL A 23 17.12 19.62 9.33
N PRO A 24 16.85 20.93 9.14
CA PRO A 24 17.86 21.98 9.27
C PRO A 24 18.44 22.07 10.70
N SER A 25 19.76 22.26 10.80
CA SER A 25 20.47 22.56 12.04
C SER A 25 21.60 23.57 11.81
N PRO A 26 22.20 24.17 12.86
CA PRO A 26 23.33 25.09 12.71
C PRO A 26 24.55 24.49 11.97
N GLY A 27 24.74 23.16 12.04
CA GLY A 27 25.82 22.45 11.34
C GLY A 27 25.45 21.96 9.93
N GLY A 28 24.25 22.26 9.44
CA GLY A 28 23.68 21.73 8.21
C GLY A 28 22.52 20.75 8.44
N PRO A 29 21.88 20.24 7.38
CA PRO A 29 20.76 19.30 7.51
C PRO A 29 21.17 17.96 8.12
N VAL A 30 20.38 17.44 9.06
CA VAL A 30 20.60 16.15 9.74
C VAL A 30 19.52 15.14 9.32
N PRO A 31 19.89 13.93 8.84
CA PRO A 31 18.93 12.87 8.57
C PRO A 31 18.19 12.45 9.83
N THR A 32 16.87 12.61 9.85
CA THR A 32 16.04 12.33 11.01
C THR A 32 14.88 11.42 10.61
N PRO A 33 14.78 10.20 11.18
CA PRO A 33 13.60 9.38 10.97
C PRO A 33 12.36 10.08 11.52
N THR A 34 11.39 10.30 10.64
CA THR A 34 10.22 11.13 10.92
C THR A 34 8.95 10.30 10.66
N PRO A 35 8.33 9.74 11.71
CA PRO A 35 7.08 9.00 11.59
C PRO A 35 5.89 9.90 11.25
N GLY A 36 4.78 9.29 10.85
CA GLY A 36 3.49 9.98 10.69
C GLY A 36 3.23 10.50 9.29
N HIS A 37 3.86 9.90 8.28
CA HIS A 37 3.54 10.16 6.87
C HIS A 37 2.37 9.24 6.46
N PRO A 38 1.13 9.75 6.35
CA PRO A 38 -0.01 8.90 6.04
C PRO A 38 0.10 8.37 4.61
N PHE A 39 0.00 7.06 4.44
CA PHE A 39 -0.13 6.44 3.13
C PHE A 39 -1.59 6.11 2.90
N ASN A 40 -2.19 6.68 1.86
CA ASN A 40 -3.54 6.37 1.41
C ASN A 40 -3.51 6.12 -0.10
N GLY A 41 -3.08 4.92 -0.47
CA GLY A 41 -2.85 4.58 -1.87
C GLY A 41 -4.05 3.93 -2.52
N VAL A 42 -4.38 4.38 -3.73
CA VAL A 42 -5.43 3.76 -4.55
C VAL A 42 -4.84 2.59 -5.32
N ILE A 43 -5.43 1.40 -5.20
CA ILE A 43 -5.03 0.21 -5.95
C ILE A 43 -5.39 0.41 -7.43
N ASN A 44 -4.37 0.53 -8.27
CA ASN A 44 -4.53 0.92 -9.67
C ASN A 44 -3.56 0.22 -10.64
N GLY A 45 -2.67 -0.65 -10.16
CA GLY A 45 -1.68 -1.32 -11.00
C GLY A 45 -1.55 -2.81 -10.73
N ASN A 46 -1.00 -3.53 -11.72
CA ASN A 46 -0.82 -4.99 -11.71
C ASN A 46 -2.09 -5.75 -11.25
N LEU A 47 -3.22 -5.33 -11.83
CA LEU A 47 -4.55 -5.89 -11.61
C LEU A 47 -4.83 -7.04 -12.58
N SER A 48 -5.88 -7.82 -12.33
CA SER A 48 -6.33 -8.83 -13.28
C SER A 48 -6.83 -8.19 -14.58
N ASN A 49 -6.40 -8.73 -15.73
CA ASN A 49 -6.84 -8.26 -17.04
C ASN A 49 -8.21 -8.82 -17.47
N ASN A 50 -8.73 -9.84 -16.79
CA ASN A 50 -9.91 -10.57 -17.25
C ASN A 50 -10.86 -11.03 -16.14
N VAL A 51 -10.49 -10.94 -14.86
CA VAL A 51 -11.40 -11.20 -13.75
C VAL A 51 -11.79 -9.88 -13.11
N MET A 52 -13.11 -9.67 -13.02
CA MET A 52 -13.69 -8.51 -12.37
C MET A 52 -14.37 -8.91 -11.06
N ILE A 53 -14.26 -8.05 -10.06
CA ILE A 53 -14.95 -8.11 -8.78
C ILE A 53 -15.80 -6.85 -8.70
N SER A 54 -17.12 -7.01 -8.56
CA SER A 54 -18.06 -5.89 -8.58
C SER A 54 -17.89 -4.94 -9.79
N GLY A 55 -17.59 -5.51 -10.96
CA GLY A 55 -17.40 -4.76 -12.21
C GLY A 55 -16.05 -4.05 -12.37
N MET A 56 -15.11 -4.24 -11.43
CA MET A 56 -13.77 -3.65 -11.48
C MET A 56 -12.69 -4.74 -11.52
N PRO A 57 -11.53 -4.52 -12.17
CA PRO A 57 -10.42 -5.47 -12.19
C PRO A 57 -10.05 -5.97 -10.79
N ALA A 58 -9.93 -7.29 -10.62
CA ALA A 58 -9.58 -7.91 -9.34
C ALA A 58 -8.13 -7.55 -8.93
N ALA A 59 -7.92 -7.29 -7.63
CA ALA A 59 -6.60 -7.15 -7.05
C ALA A 59 -6.11 -8.50 -6.53
N THR A 60 -4.82 -8.76 -6.70
CA THR A 60 -4.15 -10.00 -6.31
C THR A 60 -2.85 -9.68 -5.59
N VAL A 61 -2.15 -10.72 -5.11
CA VAL A 61 -0.73 -10.59 -4.74
C VAL A 61 0.03 -9.89 -5.88
N ASP A 62 0.93 -8.99 -5.51
CA ASP A 62 1.68 -8.07 -6.38
C ASP A 62 0.90 -6.91 -6.99
N SER A 63 -0.44 -6.81 -6.84
CA SER A 63 -1.16 -5.60 -7.24
C SER A 63 -0.60 -4.39 -6.50
N THR A 64 -0.53 -3.25 -7.20
CA THR A 64 0.13 -2.04 -6.71
C THR A 64 -0.88 -0.92 -6.45
N ALA A 65 -0.53 -0.05 -5.51
CA ALA A 65 -1.26 1.17 -5.22
C ALA A 65 -0.35 2.38 -5.25
N GLN A 66 -0.92 3.53 -5.56
CA GLN A 66 -0.22 4.81 -5.60
C GLN A 66 -0.76 5.74 -4.51
N ASN A 67 0.13 6.24 -3.65
CA ASN A 67 -0.20 7.18 -2.58
C ASN A 67 -0.75 8.49 -3.15
N MET A 68 -1.87 8.97 -2.58
CA MET A 68 -2.44 10.26 -2.94
C MET A 68 -3.01 10.98 -1.71
N PRO A 69 -2.51 12.19 -1.36
CA PRO A 69 -1.40 12.91 -2.01
C PRO A 69 -0.04 12.23 -1.80
N PRO A 70 0.98 12.52 -2.63
CA PRO A 70 2.35 12.08 -2.39
C PRO A 70 2.90 12.61 -1.06
N HIS A 71 3.83 11.88 -0.48
CA HIS A 71 4.52 12.27 0.76
C HIS A 71 5.24 13.61 0.61
N ILE A 72 5.13 14.44 1.64
CA ILE A 72 5.86 15.69 1.82
C ILE A 72 6.85 15.54 2.97
N PRO A 73 8.03 16.21 2.94
CA PRO A 73 9.01 16.09 4.01
C PRO A 73 8.51 16.84 5.26
N ILE A 74 7.99 16.11 6.24
CA ILE A 74 7.51 16.71 7.49
C ILE A 74 8.69 17.24 8.31
N GLY A 75 8.67 18.51 8.67
CA GLY A 75 9.69 19.11 9.55
C GLY A 75 11.03 19.46 8.90
N GLY A 76 11.17 19.32 7.58
CA GLY A 76 12.38 19.71 6.85
C GLY A 76 12.14 20.02 5.37
N PRO A 77 13.13 20.58 4.66
CA PRO A 77 13.00 20.95 3.25
C PRO A 77 13.01 19.77 2.27
N SER A 78 13.54 18.60 2.66
CA SER A 78 13.69 17.46 1.75
C SER A 78 13.74 16.12 2.48
N PHE A 79 13.44 15.05 1.76
CA PHE A 79 13.77 13.69 2.18
C PHE A 79 15.26 13.40 1.98
N GLN A 80 15.80 12.43 2.71
CA GLN A 80 17.11 11.85 2.40
C GLN A 80 17.02 10.99 1.13
N ILE A 81 15.96 10.19 1.01
CA ILE A 81 15.62 9.38 -0.16
C ILE A 81 14.21 9.79 -0.60
N PRO A 82 13.98 10.21 -1.86
CA PRO A 82 12.64 10.52 -2.33
C PRO A 82 11.69 9.31 -2.20
N PRO A 83 10.51 9.45 -1.55
CA PRO A 83 9.57 8.35 -1.39
C PRO A 83 9.03 7.87 -2.75
N SER A 84 8.98 6.55 -2.94
CA SER A 84 8.41 5.98 -4.16
C SER A 84 6.91 6.24 -4.31
N ASN A 85 6.21 6.51 -3.20
CA ASN A 85 4.76 6.69 -3.13
C ASN A 85 3.98 5.51 -3.70
N GLN A 86 4.55 4.31 -3.62
CA GLN A 86 3.95 3.08 -4.12
C GLN A 86 3.80 2.07 -2.98
N ALA A 87 2.78 1.23 -3.12
CA ALA A 87 2.60 0.04 -2.30
C ALA A 87 2.39 -1.19 -3.18
N ARG A 88 2.67 -2.36 -2.60
CA ARG A 88 2.46 -3.67 -3.23
C ARG A 88 1.85 -4.64 -2.24
N ILE A 89 0.77 -5.30 -2.62
CA ILE A 89 0.14 -6.36 -1.84
C ILE A 89 1.06 -7.57 -1.80
N VAL A 90 1.35 -8.09 -0.61
CA VAL A 90 2.29 -9.22 -0.43
C VAL A 90 1.65 -10.53 0.00
N GLN A 91 0.37 -10.48 0.38
CA GLN A 91 -0.38 -11.68 0.75
C GLN A 91 -1.81 -11.57 0.21
N GLY A 92 -2.41 -12.73 -0.06
CA GLY A 92 -3.78 -12.87 -0.53
C GLY A 92 -4.38 -14.18 -0.02
N SER A 93 -5.50 -14.58 -0.62
CA SER A 93 -6.07 -15.91 -0.40
C SER A 93 -5.09 -17.03 -0.79
N LEU A 94 -5.08 -18.09 0.00
CA LEU A 94 -4.29 -19.30 -0.26
C LEU A 94 -5.04 -20.31 -1.15
N THR A 95 -6.35 -20.13 -1.31
CA THR A 95 -7.23 -21.11 -1.99
C THR A 95 -7.98 -20.51 -3.17
N VAL A 96 -8.22 -19.19 -3.17
CA VAL A 96 -8.91 -18.49 -4.24
C VAL A 96 -7.89 -17.72 -5.06
N MET A 97 -7.68 -18.20 -6.28
CA MET A 97 -6.65 -17.70 -7.17
C MET A 97 -7.29 -17.01 -8.38
N VAL A 98 -6.74 -15.86 -8.76
CA VAL A 98 -7.02 -15.17 -10.01
C VAL A 98 -5.72 -15.08 -10.80
N ASN A 99 -5.74 -15.57 -12.03
CA ASN A 99 -4.55 -15.62 -12.90
C ASN A 99 -3.32 -16.28 -12.23
N GLY A 100 -3.55 -17.29 -11.39
CA GLY A 100 -2.48 -18.00 -10.67
C GLY A 100 -1.92 -17.25 -9.46
N ARG A 101 -2.53 -16.14 -9.03
CA ARG A 101 -2.15 -15.38 -7.83
C ARG A 101 -3.29 -15.34 -6.82
N GLY A 102 -2.96 -15.34 -5.54
CA GLY A 102 -3.96 -15.22 -4.47
C GLY A 102 -4.74 -13.92 -4.60
N VAL A 103 -6.07 -13.99 -4.56
CA VAL A 103 -6.93 -12.80 -4.55
C VAL A 103 -6.68 -12.02 -3.26
N ALA A 104 -6.43 -10.73 -3.37
CA ALA A 104 -6.26 -9.87 -2.21
C ALA A 104 -7.61 -9.63 -1.53
N ARG A 105 -7.61 -9.52 -0.21
CA ARG A 105 -8.79 -9.37 0.63
C ARG A 105 -8.63 -8.18 1.55
N ASN A 106 -9.76 -7.69 2.08
CA ASN A 106 -9.74 -6.73 3.17
C ASN A 106 -8.90 -7.26 4.32
N GLY A 107 -7.92 -6.45 4.75
CA GLY A 107 -7.01 -6.79 5.82
C GLY A 107 -5.70 -7.44 5.38
N ASP A 108 -5.55 -7.85 4.12
CA ASP A 108 -4.30 -8.45 3.65
C ASP A 108 -3.14 -7.43 3.67
N PRO A 109 -1.93 -7.86 4.05
CA PRO A 109 -0.78 -6.98 4.19
C PRO A 109 -0.19 -6.50 2.85
N ALA A 110 0.37 -5.29 2.88
CA ALA A 110 1.07 -4.66 1.78
C ALA A 110 2.36 -3.98 2.27
N LEU A 111 3.38 -3.98 1.41
CA LEU A 111 4.57 -3.15 1.59
C LEU A 111 4.29 -1.76 1.04
N THR A 112 4.72 -0.72 1.76
CA THR A 112 4.67 0.68 1.35
C THR A 112 6.09 1.21 1.13
N CYS A 113 6.26 2.52 1.05
CA CYS A 113 7.55 3.18 0.90
C CYS A 113 8.25 3.52 2.22
N ASP A 114 7.87 2.91 3.35
CA ASP A 114 8.51 3.14 4.66
C ASP A 114 10.03 2.85 4.63
N ASP A 115 10.83 3.81 5.11
CA ASP A 115 12.30 3.74 5.08
C ASP A 115 12.88 2.82 6.16
N LEU A 116 12.17 2.60 7.27
CA LEU A 116 12.71 1.90 8.44
C LEU A 116 12.26 0.45 8.52
N VAL A 117 11.09 0.13 7.97
CA VAL A 117 10.43 -1.15 8.20
C VAL A 117 10.32 -1.95 6.91
N LEU A 118 11.08 -3.04 6.83
CA LEU A 118 10.98 -4.02 5.74
C LEU A 118 9.76 -4.96 5.88
N ALA A 119 9.01 -4.86 6.98
CA ALA A 119 7.77 -5.60 7.20
C ALA A 119 6.56 -4.84 6.63
N PRO A 120 5.54 -5.55 6.12
CA PRO A 120 4.34 -4.91 5.57
C PRO A 120 3.52 -4.24 6.68
N GLN A 121 3.57 -2.91 6.73
CA GLN A 121 2.72 -2.08 7.59
C GLN A 121 1.45 -1.61 6.87
N GLY A 122 1.40 -1.73 5.55
CA GLY A 122 0.23 -1.42 4.76
C GLY A 122 -0.84 -2.49 4.91
N GLN A 123 -2.09 -2.05 4.91
CA GLN A 123 -3.24 -2.94 4.92
C GLN A 123 -4.20 -2.59 3.79
N VAL A 124 -4.67 -3.61 3.09
CA VAL A 124 -5.73 -3.47 2.09
C VAL A 124 -7.05 -3.13 2.78
N VAL A 125 -7.68 -2.06 2.35
CA VAL A 125 -9.05 -1.65 2.74
C VAL A 125 -9.95 -1.89 1.56
N ALA A 126 -10.72 -2.97 1.61
CA ALA A 126 -11.62 -3.38 0.55
C ALA A 126 -13.06 -3.49 1.07
N ALA A 127 -14.01 -3.00 0.27
CA ALA A 127 -15.44 -3.11 0.54
C ALA A 127 -16.17 -3.80 -0.60
N GLY A 128 -17.22 -4.57 -0.31
CA GLY A 128 -17.99 -5.24 -1.35
C GLY A 128 -18.72 -6.48 -0.84
N THR A 129 -19.50 -7.09 -1.74
CA THR A 129 -20.32 -8.28 -1.45
C THR A 129 -19.65 -9.59 -1.89
N VAL A 130 -18.59 -9.52 -2.69
CA VAL A 130 -17.79 -10.69 -3.06
C VAL A 130 -16.85 -11.02 -1.91
N LEU A 131 -17.09 -12.13 -1.23
CA LEU A 131 -16.31 -12.57 -0.09
C LEU A 131 -15.38 -13.72 -0.50
N VAL A 132 -14.11 -13.62 -0.12
CA VAL A 132 -13.06 -14.59 -0.42
C VAL A 132 -12.44 -15.12 0.87
N GLY A 133 -12.28 -16.45 0.93
CA GLY A 133 -11.66 -17.18 2.04
C GLY A 133 -10.14 -17.11 2.04
#